data_AF-A0A2M7Z1H3-F1
#
_entry.id   AF-A0A2M7Z1H3-F1
#
_cell.length_a   1.000
_cell.length_b   1.000
_cell.length_c   1.000
_cell.angle_alpha   90.00
_cell.angle_beta   90.00
_cell.angle_gamma   90.00
#
_symmetry.space_group_name_H-M   'P 1'
#
loop_
_entity.id
_entity.type
_entity.pdbx_description
1 polymer ?
#
loop_
_entity_poly.entity_id
_entity_poly.type
_entity_poly.pdbx_seq_one_letter_code
_entity_poly.pdbx_strand_id
1 'polypeptide(L)'
;MDSYRVKRRERNNILCLWGMVGVVLWSLLIGRTVNAYQEEVVARGGSIIGVVKFSGIVPPSQVYKVTMGSNPEYCQTIADKNGVIGISQVQVSSKQELADVVVFLQEVERGKPVPKEGPVVTVARCQFQPRVIGAMADQTLRIPMRDPIVHQLRGWEM
;
A
#
# COMPACT_ATOMS: atom_id res chain seq x y z
N MET A 1 -9.95 -1.64 -71.91
CA MET A 1 -10.11 -0.49 -70.97
C MET A 1 -10.37 -0.92 -69.52
N ASP A 2 -10.61 -2.20 -69.23
CA ASP A 2 -11.02 -2.69 -67.90
C ASP A 2 -9.85 -2.98 -66.93
N SER A 3 -8.72 -3.47 -67.46
CA SER A 3 -7.52 -3.82 -66.67
C SER A 3 -6.90 -2.64 -65.92
N TYR A 4 -7.00 -1.44 -66.49
CA TYR A 4 -6.50 -0.21 -65.86
C TYR A 4 -7.34 0.20 -64.64
N ARG A 5 -8.65 -0.13 -64.64
CA ARG A 5 -9.60 0.19 -63.57
C ARG A 5 -9.40 -0.74 -62.38
N VAL A 6 -9.15 -2.02 -62.63
CA VAL A 6 -8.81 -3.04 -61.62
C VAL A 6 -7.49 -2.70 -60.92
N LYS A 7 -6.43 -2.40 -61.69
CA LYS A 7 -5.11 -2.06 -61.13
C LYS A 7 -5.10 -0.78 -60.30
N ARG A 8 -5.94 0.21 -60.68
CA ARG A 8 -6.15 1.44 -59.88
C ARG A 8 -6.92 1.15 -58.59
N ARG A 9 -7.91 0.26 -58.62
CA ARG A 9 -8.68 -0.15 -57.44
C ARG A 9 -7.83 -0.92 -56.43
N GLU A 10 -6.99 -1.86 -56.90
CA GLU A 10 -6.04 -2.59 -56.05
C GLU A 10 -5.02 -1.66 -55.40
N ARG A 11 -4.45 -0.74 -56.17
CA ARG A 11 -3.50 0.26 -55.65
C ARG A 11 -4.15 1.15 -54.59
N ASN A 12 -5.40 1.58 -54.79
CA ASN A 12 -6.14 2.39 -53.83
C ASN A 12 -6.50 1.58 -52.56
N ASN A 13 -6.85 0.30 -52.70
CA ASN A 13 -7.12 -0.59 -51.56
C ASN A 13 -5.86 -0.85 -50.73
N ILE A 14 -4.72 -1.03 -51.39
CA ILE A 14 -3.40 -1.16 -50.73
C ILE A 14 -3.08 0.15 -49.98
N LEU A 15 -3.20 1.31 -50.64
CA LEU A 15 -3.00 2.62 -49.99
C LEU A 15 -3.90 2.83 -48.76
N CYS A 16 -5.18 2.42 -48.83
CA CYS A 16 -6.10 2.47 -47.68
C CYS A 16 -5.70 1.50 -46.56
N LEU A 17 -5.23 0.29 -46.89
CA LEU A 17 -4.73 -0.69 -45.92
C LEU A 17 -3.47 -0.18 -45.20
N TRP A 18 -2.50 0.37 -45.92
CA TRP A 18 -1.32 1.00 -45.31
C TRP A 18 -1.69 2.24 -44.48
N GLY A 19 -2.68 3.02 -44.92
CA GLY A 19 -3.23 4.13 -44.14
C GLY A 19 -3.86 3.68 -42.81
N MET A 20 -4.66 2.62 -42.83
CA MET A 20 -5.27 2.06 -41.61
C MET A 20 -4.25 1.43 -40.68
N VAL A 21 -3.28 0.68 -41.22
CA VAL A 21 -2.17 0.11 -40.42
C VAL A 21 -1.34 1.22 -39.78
N GLY A 22 -1.06 2.31 -40.50
CA GLY A 22 -0.38 3.49 -39.97
C GLY A 22 -1.14 4.15 -38.83
N VAL A 23 -2.46 4.30 -38.93
CA VAL A 23 -3.32 4.88 -37.88
C VAL A 23 -3.38 3.98 -36.65
N VAL A 24 -3.49 2.66 -36.81
CA VAL A 24 -3.50 1.71 -35.70
C VAL A 24 -2.14 1.70 -34.98
N LEU A 25 -1.02 1.69 -35.71
CA LEU A 25 0.32 1.83 -35.14
C LEU A 25 0.51 3.15 -34.40
N TRP A 26 -0.03 4.27 -34.93
CA TRP A 26 -0.01 5.56 -34.24
C TRP A 26 -0.81 5.53 -32.94
N SER A 27 -1.99 4.92 -32.93
CA SER A 27 -2.80 4.80 -31.71
C SER A 27 -2.18 3.90 -30.64
N LEU A 28 -1.36 2.90 -31.01
CA LEU A 28 -0.61 2.06 -30.08
C LEU A 28 0.60 2.77 -29.45
N LEU A 29 1.11 3.83 -30.09
CA LEU A 29 2.23 4.63 -29.59
C LEU A 29 1.79 5.78 -28.67
N ILE A 30 0.49 6.11 -28.62
CA ILE A 30 -0.07 7.02 -27.62
C ILE A 30 -0.33 6.23 -26.33
N GLY A 31 0.75 5.69 -25.75
CA GLY A 31 0.72 5.21 -24.39
C GLY A 31 0.41 6.37 -23.44
N ARG A 32 -0.42 6.13 -22.42
CA ARG A 32 -0.61 7.09 -21.33
C ARG A 32 0.72 7.26 -20.61
N THR A 33 1.39 8.39 -20.81
CA THR A 33 2.51 8.80 -19.97
C THR A 33 1.95 9.15 -18.59
N VAL A 34 2.12 8.26 -17.61
CA VAL A 34 1.94 8.61 -16.21
C VAL A 34 3.24 9.29 -15.78
N ASN A 35 3.19 10.57 -15.42
CA ASN A 35 4.34 11.25 -14.87
C ASN A 35 4.66 10.67 -13.49
N ALA A 36 5.94 10.36 -13.25
CA ALA A 36 6.40 10.05 -11.91
C ALA A 36 6.28 11.28 -10.99
N TYR A 37 6.13 11.04 -9.69
CA TYR A 37 6.13 12.11 -8.70
C TYR A 37 7.41 12.95 -8.78
N GLN A 38 7.28 14.27 -8.87
CA GLN A 38 8.40 15.19 -8.93
C GLN A 38 8.61 15.89 -7.58
N GLU A 39 9.81 15.76 -7.03
CA GLU A 39 10.20 16.45 -5.81
C GLU A 39 10.48 17.94 -6.07
N GLU A 40 9.92 18.81 -5.24
CA GLU A 40 10.14 20.25 -5.25
C GLU A 40 10.05 20.84 -3.83
N VAL A 41 10.57 22.06 -3.67
CA VAL A 41 10.40 22.84 -2.44
C VAL A 41 8.99 23.45 -2.43
N VAL A 42 8.15 22.97 -1.53
CA VAL A 42 6.77 23.48 -1.38
C VAL A 42 6.76 24.79 -0.58
N ALA A 43 6.91 25.92 -1.27
CA ALA A 43 7.03 27.25 -0.65
C ALA A 43 5.72 27.82 -0.06
N ARG A 44 4.56 27.44 -0.62
CA ARG A 44 3.22 27.90 -0.18
C ARG A 44 2.30 26.71 0.08
N GLY A 45 2.73 25.84 1.00
CA GLY A 45 1.97 24.64 1.36
C GLY A 45 0.75 24.92 2.24
N GLY A 46 -0.12 23.91 2.36
CA GLY A 46 -1.20 23.85 3.34
C GLY A 46 -0.97 22.77 4.39
N SER A 47 -1.80 22.74 5.43
CA SER A 47 -1.82 21.69 6.45
C SER A 47 -3.19 21.05 6.53
N ILE A 48 -3.21 19.72 6.69
CA ILE A 48 -4.42 18.96 6.99
C ILE A 48 -4.30 18.53 8.45
N ILE A 49 -5.24 18.99 9.28
CA ILE A 49 -5.28 18.73 10.71
C ILE A 49 -6.67 18.21 11.03
N GLY A 50 -6.74 17.08 11.73
CA GLY A 50 -8.01 16.46 12.10
C GLY A 50 -7.81 15.21 12.94
N VAL A 51 -8.92 14.66 13.43
CA VAL A 51 -8.96 13.43 14.20
C VAL A 51 -9.83 12.42 13.47
N VAL A 52 -9.29 11.25 13.16
CA VAL A 52 -10.06 10.15 12.57
C VAL A 52 -10.88 9.49 13.66
N LYS A 53 -12.21 9.46 13.47
CA LYS A 53 -13.14 8.84 14.43
C LYS A 53 -13.59 7.47 13.93
N PHE A 54 -13.60 6.51 14.83
CA PHE A 54 -14.25 5.21 14.62
C PHE A 54 -15.76 5.37 14.78
N SER A 55 -16.53 4.80 13.86
CA SER A 55 -18.00 4.81 13.91
C SER A 55 -18.51 3.41 14.17
N GLY A 56 -19.47 3.29 15.08
CA GLY A 56 -20.10 2.02 15.45
C GLY A 56 -19.46 1.34 16.66
N ILE A 57 -19.72 0.04 16.79
CA ILE A 57 -19.26 -0.78 17.92
C ILE A 57 -17.86 -1.30 17.61
N VAL A 58 -16.92 -1.04 18.52
CA VAL A 58 -15.55 -1.57 18.41
C VAL A 58 -15.61 -3.10 18.47
N PRO A 59 -15.08 -3.81 17.47
CA PRO A 59 -15.07 -5.27 17.47
C PRO A 59 -14.35 -5.82 18.71
N PRO A 60 -14.83 -6.94 19.29
CA PRO A 60 -14.12 -7.58 20.39
C PRO A 60 -12.72 -8.02 19.94
N SER A 61 -11.79 -8.03 20.88
CA SER A 61 -10.45 -8.57 20.64
C SER A 61 -10.51 -10.06 20.30
N GLN A 62 -9.67 -10.49 19.37
CA GLN A 62 -9.40 -11.90 19.16
C GLN A 62 -8.53 -12.41 20.31
N VAL A 63 -8.89 -13.56 20.88
CA VAL A 63 -8.24 -14.12 22.06
C VAL A 63 -7.30 -15.25 21.64
N TYR A 64 -6.06 -15.20 22.12
CA TYR A 64 -5.02 -16.20 21.80
C TYR A 64 -4.42 -16.79 23.06
N LYS A 65 -4.47 -18.12 23.20
CA LYS A 65 -3.86 -18.87 24.31
C LYS A 65 -2.35 -19.04 24.08
N VAL A 66 -1.57 -18.04 24.49
CA VAL A 66 -0.11 -17.99 24.26
C VAL A 66 0.68 -18.92 25.18
N THR A 67 0.10 -19.34 26.30
CA THR A 67 0.70 -20.29 27.25
C THR A 67 0.82 -21.72 26.72
N MET A 68 0.15 -22.04 25.60
CA MET A 68 0.29 -23.32 24.90
C MET A 68 1.32 -23.24 23.75
N GLY A 69 1.97 -22.09 23.57
CA GLY A 69 2.98 -21.90 22.53
C GLY A 69 4.35 -22.46 22.92
N SER A 70 5.32 -22.34 22.00
CA SER A 70 6.66 -22.92 22.16
C SER A 70 7.51 -22.29 23.28
N ASN A 71 7.13 -21.12 23.78
CA ASN A 71 7.86 -20.38 24.83
C ASN A 71 6.92 -20.01 25.99
N PRO A 72 6.38 -20.99 26.73
CA PRO A 72 5.34 -20.76 27.74
C PRO A 72 5.82 -19.85 28.88
N GLU A 73 7.09 -19.95 29.28
CA GLU A 73 7.68 -19.14 30.37
C GLU A 73 7.59 -17.64 30.08
N TYR A 74 8.06 -17.19 28.90
CA TYR A 74 7.95 -15.79 28.50
C TYR A 74 6.50 -15.41 28.15
N CYS A 75 5.78 -16.26 27.41
CA CYS A 75 4.42 -15.97 27.01
C CYS A 75 3.47 -15.77 28.21
N GLN A 76 3.73 -16.46 29.32
CA GLN A 76 2.98 -16.27 30.56
C GLN A 76 3.18 -14.89 31.19
N THR A 77 4.35 -14.25 31.01
CA THR A 77 4.60 -12.91 31.58
C THR A 77 3.82 -11.80 30.89
N ILE A 78 3.34 -12.03 29.66
CA ILE A 78 2.57 -11.06 28.89
C ILE A 78 1.07 -11.38 28.83
N ALA A 79 0.68 -12.58 29.27
CA ALA A 79 -0.69 -13.06 29.25
C ALA A 79 -1.49 -12.59 30.48
N ASP A 80 -2.81 -12.66 30.39
CA ASP A 80 -3.70 -12.48 31.53
C ASP A 80 -3.70 -13.71 32.47
N LYS A 81 -4.51 -13.67 33.53
CA LYS A 81 -4.68 -14.78 34.49
C LYS A 81 -5.16 -16.09 33.85
N ASN A 82 -5.79 -16.03 32.69
CA ASN A 82 -6.25 -17.19 31.94
C ASN A 82 -5.18 -17.68 30.95
N GLY A 83 -4.00 -17.06 30.91
CA GLY A 83 -2.92 -17.42 30.00
C GLY A 83 -3.20 -17.03 28.55
N VAL A 84 -4.05 -16.02 28.32
CA VAL A 84 -4.38 -15.51 26.98
C VAL A 84 -3.92 -14.06 26.79
N ILE A 85 -3.77 -13.65 25.53
CA ILE A 85 -3.69 -12.25 25.12
C ILE A 85 -4.90 -11.88 24.26
N GLY A 86 -5.34 -10.62 24.38
CA GLY A 86 -6.32 -10.03 23.47
C GLY A 86 -5.60 -9.23 22.39
N ILE A 87 -5.93 -9.49 21.13
CA ILE A 87 -5.48 -8.72 19.97
C ILE A 87 -6.70 -8.02 19.38
N SER A 88 -6.81 -6.71 19.61
CA SER A 88 -7.84 -5.88 18.99
C SER A 88 -7.65 -5.86 17.47
N GLN A 89 -8.73 -5.84 16.69
CA GLN A 89 -8.63 -5.68 15.23
C GLN A 89 -8.33 -4.23 14.85
N VAL A 90 -8.80 -3.28 15.65
CA VAL A 90 -8.58 -1.84 15.52
C VAL A 90 -8.14 -1.26 16.85
N GLN A 91 -7.36 -0.19 16.82
CA GLN A 91 -6.95 0.54 18.02
C GLN A 91 -7.81 1.79 18.16
N VAL A 92 -8.78 1.76 19.08
CA VAL A 92 -9.75 2.84 19.29
C VAL A 92 -9.64 3.37 20.72
N SER A 93 -9.52 4.69 20.88
CA SER A 93 -9.48 5.33 22.20
C SER A 93 -10.87 5.40 22.84
N SER A 94 -10.93 5.76 24.14
CA SER A 94 -12.21 6.00 24.83
C SER A 94 -13.05 7.13 24.21
N LYS A 95 -12.43 8.00 23.40
CA LYS A 95 -13.08 9.09 22.66
C LYS A 95 -13.45 8.69 21.21
N GLN A 96 -13.46 7.39 20.90
CA GLN A 96 -13.69 6.86 19.55
C GLN A 96 -12.65 7.35 18.52
N GLU A 97 -11.40 7.58 18.92
CA GLU A 97 -10.34 8.01 18.00
C GLU A 97 -9.61 6.77 17.47
N LEU A 98 -9.49 6.67 16.15
CA LEU A 98 -8.88 5.53 15.49
C LEU A 98 -7.39 5.79 15.26
N ALA A 99 -6.54 4.92 15.80
CA ALA A 99 -5.10 4.91 15.53
C ALA A 99 -4.77 4.00 14.33
N ASP A 100 -3.52 4.05 13.87
CA ASP A 100 -3.00 3.28 12.73
C ASP A 100 -3.78 3.52 11.42
N VAL A 101 -4.01 4.79 11.07
CA VAL A 101 -4.75 5.20 9.87
C VAL A 101 -3.80 5.82 8.84
N VAL A 102 -3.98 5.44 7.56
CA VAL A 102 -3.32 6.10 6.43
C VAL A 102 -4.23 7.19 5.89
N VAL A 103 -3.74 8.43 5.88
CA VAL A 103 -4.36 9.56 5.20
C VAL A 103 -3.45 9.95 4.05
N PHE A 104 -4.00 10.02 2.84
CA PHE A 104 -3.23 10.34 1.64
C PHE A 104 -3.98 11.32 0.75
N LEU A 105 -3.20 12.04 -0.06
CA LEU A 105 -3.70 12.91 -1.11
C LEU A 105 -3.56 12.18 -2.44
N GLN A 106 -4.64 12.19 -3.22
CA GLN A 106 -4.66 11.62 -4.56
C GLN A 106 -4.21 12.66 -5.58
N GLU A 107 -3.74 12.19 -6.74
CA GLU A 107 -3.41 13.04 -7.90
C GLU A 107 -2.34 14.11 -7.60
N VAL A 108 -1.44 13.82 -6.65
CA VAL A 108 -0.29 14.69 -6.35
C VAL A 108 0.86 14.32 -7.27
N GLU A 109 1.08 15.11 -8.31
CA GLU A 109 2.17 14.90 -9.27
C GLU A 109 3.49 15.54 -8.82
N ARG A 110 3.46 16.60 -8.01
CA ARG A 110 4.65 17.31 -7.52
C ARG A 110 4.50 17.68 -6.05
N GLY A 111 5.57 17.62 -5.28
CA GLY A 111 5.54 18.00 -3.87
C GLY A 111 6.84 17.78 -3.11
N LYS A 112 6.75 17.60 -1.79
CA LYS A 112 7.92 17.42 -0.91
C LYS A 112 8.79 16.22 -1.29
N PRO A 113 10.11 16.28 -1.02
CA PRO A 113 10.97 15.12 -1.19
C PRO A 113 10.45 13.87 -0.47
N VAL A 114 10.59 12.73 -1.13
CA VAL A 114 10.21 11.44 -0.57
C VAL A 114 11.19 11.09 0.57
N PRO A 115 10.69 10.62 1.73
CA PRO A 115 11.57 10.17 2.80
C PRO A 115 12.54 9.08 2.32
N LYS A 116 13.82 9.21 2.64
CA LYS A 116 14.84 8.19 2.28
C LYS A 116 14.82 7.00 3.23
N GLU A 117 14.50 7.25 4.49
CA GLU A 117 14.43 6.21 5.51
C GLU A 117 13.09 5.46 5.41
N GLY A 118 13.18 4.14 5.42
CA GLY A 118 12.00 3.28 5.46
C GLY A 118 11.36 3.21 6.85
N PRO A 119 10.12 2.71 6.92
CA PRO A 119 9.40 2.61 8.18
C PRO A 119 10.03 1.59 9.13
N VAL A 120 9.74 1.77 10.42
CA VAL A 120 10.12 0.85 11.50
C VAL A 120 8.85 0.27 12.11
N VAL A 121 8.76 -1.06 12.17
CA VAL A 121 7.70 -1.79 12.87
C VAL A 121 8.33 -2.62 13.96
N THR A 122 8.10 -2.27 15.22
CA THR A 122 8.65 -3.03 16.34
C THR A 122 7.78 -4.24 16.64
N VAL A 123 8.41 -5.37 16.92
CA VAL A 123 7.71 -6.50 17.54
C VAL A 123 7.94 -6.45 19.04
N ALA A 124 6.88 -6.21 19.80
CA ALA A 124 6.91 -6.15 21.26
C ALA A 124 5.65 -6.77 21.84
N ARG A 125 5.81 -7.55 22.91
CA ARG A 125 4.73 -8.30 23.58
C ARG A 125 3.92 -9.13 22.59
N CYS A 126 4.61 -9.81 21.68
CA CYS A 126 4.05 -10.63 20.60
C CYS A 126 3.14 -9.86 19.62
N GLN A 127 3.34 -8.55 19.46
CA GLN A 127 2.54 -7.70 18.55
C GLN A 127 3.42 -6.76 17.72
N PHE A 128 2.99 -6.48 16.50
CA PHE A 128 3.57 -5.45 15.64
C PHE A 128 3.06 -4.07 16.03
N GLN A 129 3.98 -3.10 16.15
CA GLN A 129 3.68 -1.72 16.51
C GLN A 129 4.55 -0.73 15.69
N PRO A 130 3.94 0.21 14.94
CA PRO A 130 2.50 0.37 14.70
C PRO A 130 1.93 -0.76 13.82
N ARG A 131 0.60 -0.93 13.78
CA ARG A 131 -0.05 -2.02 13.02
C ARG A 131 -0.28 -1.69 11.55
N VAL A 132 -0.24 -0.41 11.21
CA VAL A 132 -0.33 0.08 9.83
C VAL A 132 0.84 1.02 9.59
N ILE A 133 1.54 0.80 8.48
CA ILE A 133 2.63 1.64 8.02
C ILE A 133 2.47 1.91 6.52
N GLY A 134 2.92 3.08 6.09
CA GLY A 134 3.18 3.38 4.68
C GLY A 134 4.67 3.27 4.40
N ALA A 135 5.01 2.71 3.25
CA ALA A 135 6.36 2.71 2.71
C ALA A 135 6.31 3.15 1.25
N MET A 136 7.37 3.79 0.79
CA MET A 136 7.60 4.09 -0.61
C MET A 136 8.35 2.93 -1.26
N ALA A 137 8.30 2.85 -2.59
CA ALA A 137 9.11 1.88 -3.34
C ALA A 137 10.59 2.01 -2.96
N ASP A 138 11.29 0.88 -2.94
CA ASP A 138 12.71 0.76 -2.62
C ASP A 138 13.14 1.17 -1.20
N GLN A 139 12.19 1.44 -0.30
CA GLN A 139 12.49 1.63 1.11
C GLN A 139 12.71 0.31 1.84
N THR A 140 13.70 0.27 2.73
CA THR A 140 13.91 -0.89 3.62
C THR A 140 13.02 -0.80 4.86
N LEU A 141 12.11 -1.76 5.01
CA LEU A 141 11.35 -1.97 6.24
C LEU A 141 12.23 -2.58 7.33
N ARG A 142 12.29 -1.94 8.50
CA ARG A 142 13.04 -2.44 9.66
C ARG A 142 12.08 -3.00 10.72
N ILE A 143 12.33 -4.24 11.14
CA ILE A 143 11.48 -4.93 12.13
C ILE A 143 12.32 -5.35 13.35
N PRO A 144 12.64 -4.44 14.28
CA PRO A 144 13.37 -4.81 15.48
C PRO A 144 12.50 -5.70 16.38
N MET A 145 13.08 -6.81 16.83
CA MET A 145 12.50 -7.68 17.85
C MET A 145 12.84 -7.13 19.24
N ARG A 146 11.84 -6.78 20.05
CA ARG A 146 12.01 -6.40 21.47
C ARG A 146 11.63 -7.50 22.44
N ASP A 147 11.04 -8.58 21.95
CA ASP A 147 10.80 -9.77 22.75
C ASP A 147 12.12 -10.57 22.89
N PRO A 148 12.36 -11.23 24.05
CA PRO A 148 13.54 -12.08 24.25
C PRO A 148 13.44 -13.40 23.49
N ILE A 149 12.34 -13.63 22.76
CA ILE A 149 12.09 -14.80 21.93
C ILE A 149 11.93 -14.37 20.47
N VAL A 150 12.43 -15.21 19.57
CA VAL A 150 12.33 -14.93 18.13
C VAL A 150 10.97 -15.35 17.62
N HIS A 151 10.20 -14.40 17.09
CA HIS A 151 9.01 -14.69 16.28
C HIS A 151 9.41 -14.82 14.81
N GLN A 152 8.90 -15.85 14.14
CA GLN A 152 9.00 -15.92 12.68
C GLN A 152 8.07 -14.90 12.06
N LEU A 153 8.60 -14.06 11.17
CA LEU A 153 7.80 -13.18 10.35
C LEU A 153 7.17 -14.00 9.22
N ARG A 154 5.86 -13.91 9.07
CA ARG A 154 5.14 -14.46 7.92
C ARG A 154 4.41 -13.34 7.21
N GLY A 155 4.77 -13.12 5.96
CA GLY A 155 4.02 -12.29 5.03
C GLY A 155 2.98 -13.13 4.29
N TRP A 156 1.89 -12.49 3.89
CA TRP A 156 0.97 -13.01 2.90
C TRP A 156 0.83 -11.97 1.81
N GLU A 157 0.97 -12.38 0.56
CA GLU A 157 0.70 -11.55 -0.61
C GLU A 157 -0.73 -11.83 -1.06
N MET A 158 -1.51 -10.77 -1.32
CA MET A 158 -2.88 -10.88 -1.84
C MET A 158 -2.88 -10.81 -3.36
#